data_AF-A0A2S0MIG0-F1
#
_entry.id   AF-A0A2S0MIG0-F1
#
_cell.length_a   1.000
_cell.length_b   1.000
_cell.length_c   1.000
_cell.angle_alpha   90.00
_cell.angle_beta   90.00
_cell.angle_gamma   90.00
#
_symmetry.space_group_name_H-M   'P 1'
#
loop_
_entity.id
_entity.type
_entity.pdbx_description
1 polymer ?
#
loop_
_entity_poly.entity_id
_entity_poly.type
_entity_poly.pdbx_seq_one_letter_code
_entity_poly.pdbx_strand_id
1 'polypeptide(L)'
;MLTLPLLAVAPPALADWVLPPGAAARLNGGTAALGCSDVINGGTITLAPGGAVVAVRNATTLTTGTLALDDGRLELAADWTSAGQVSASGGGQVLRAPSPGCPLVGLAGPVAWVEPVPAVAPWALVALMASLLAAGAARLRRAAARAAGATHNPSQPRSD
;
A
#
# COMPACT_ATOMS: atom_id res chain seq x y z
N MET A 1 -21.94 43.17 -45.71
CA MET A 1 -22.25 42.35 -44.53
C MET A 1 -21.42 41.09 -44.62
N LEU A 2 -20.40 40.93 -43.76
CA LEU A 2 -19.50 39.77 -43.73
C LEU A 2 -19.84 38.94 -42.48
N THR A 3 -20.43 37.76 -42.68
CA THR A 3 -20.72 36.78 -41.63
C THR A 3 -19.46 35.97 -41.35
N LEU A 4 -18.79 36.23 -40.22
CA LEU A 4 -17.71 35.37 -39.72
C LEU A 4 -18.30 34.03 -39.26
N PRO A 5 -17.76 32.88 -39.70
CA PRO A 5 -18.14 31.59 -39.15
C PRO A 5 -17.55 31.48 -37.74
N LEU A 6 -18.42 31.43 -36.73
CA LEU A 6 -18.04 31.17 -35.36
C LEU A 6 -17.63 29.69 -35.26
N LEU A 7 -16.34 29.39 -35.26
CA LEU A 7 -15.84 28.07 -34.89
C LEU A 7 -16.13 27.85 -33.40
N ALA A 8 -17.17 27.09 -33.11
CA ALA A 8 -17.45 26.62 -31.76
C ALA A 8 -16.36 25.59 -31.36
N VAL A 9 -15.39 26.03 -30.56
CA VAL A 9 -14.46 25.11 -29.88
C VAL A 9 -15.28 24.39 -28.81
N ALA A 10 -15.56 23.10 -29.03
CA ALA A 10 -16.19 22.28 -28.01
C ALA A 10 -15.24 22.18 -26.79
N PRO A 11 -15.74 22.38 -25.56
CA PRO A 11 -14.93 22.14 -24.38
C PRO A 11 -14.49 20.66 -24.35
N PRO A 12 -13.28 20.34 -23.84
CA PRO A 12 -12.89 18.96 -23.63
C PRO A 12 -13.91 18.30 -22.70
N ALA A 13 -14.53 17.21 -23.16
CA ALA A 13 -15.34 16.36 -22.31
C ALA A 13 -14.40 15.61 -21.35
N LEU A 14 -14.13 16.20 -20.19
CA LEU A 14 -13.42 15.53 -19.10
C LEU A 14 -14.37 14.48 -18.52
N ALA A 15 -14.13 13.22 -18.84
CA ALA A 15 -14.86 12.11 -18.25
C ALA A 15 -14.12 11.69 -16.97
N ASP A 16 -14.67 12.08 -15.83
CA ASP A 16 -14.18 11.61 -14.54
C ASP A 16 -14.28 10.09 -14.47
N TRP A 17 -13.25 9.44 -13.92
CA TRP A 17 -13.29 8.02 -13.66
C TRP A 17 -13.95 7.77 -12.31
N VAL A 18 -15.23 7.42 -12.37
CA VAL A 18 -16.02 7.06 -11.19
C VAL A 18 -16.12 5.54 -11.11
N LEU A 19 -15.54 4.96 -10.05
CA LEU A 19 -15.70 3.55 -9.73
C LEU A 19 -16.72 3.40 -8.60
N PRO A 20 -17.92 2.83 -8.86
CA PRO A 20 -18.96 2.75 -7.83
C PRO A 20 -18.63 1.72 -6.74
N PRO A 21 -19.29 1.79 -5.58
CA PRO A 21 -19.17 0.78 -4.53
C PRO A 21 -19.45 -0.64 -5.04
N GLY A 22 -18.62 -1.58 -4.60
CA GLY A 22 -18.69 -2.98 -5.01
C GLY A 22 -18.08 -3.28 -6.39
N ALA A 23 -17.72 -2.28 -7.19
CA ALA A 23 -16.98 -2.48 -8.43
C ALA A 23 -15.48 -2.66 -8.17
N ALA A 24 -14.79 -3.31 -9.11
CA ALA A 24 -13.36 -3.52 -9.04
C ALA A 24 -12.68 -3.15 -10.38
N ALA A 25 -11.51 -2.52 -10.29
CA ALA A 25 -10.64 -2.25 -11.41
C ALA A 25 -9.21 -2.63 -11.04
N ARG A 26 -8.50 -3.28 -11.96
CA ARG A 26 -7.12 -3.71 -11.75
C ARG A 26 -6.27 -3.36 -12.95
N LEU A 27 -5.17 -2.64 -12.71
CA LEU A 27 -4.16 -2.32 -13.70
C LEU A 27 -2.93 -3.19 -13.40
N ASN A 28 -2.68 -4.19 -14.24
CA ASN A 28 -1.60 -5.17 -14.06
C ASN A 28 -0.49 -4.92 -15.08
N GLY A 29 0.31 -3.88 -14.84
CA GLY A 29 1.30 -3.37 -15.81
C GLY A 29 0.77 -2.35 -16.81
N GLY A 30 -0.56 -2.13 -16.84
CA GLY A 30 -1.21 -1.18 -17.74
C GLY A 30 -1.20 0.26 -17.21
N THR A 31 -1.28 1.23 -18.12
CA THR A 31 -1.41 2.66 -17.78
C THR A 31 -2.78 3.21 -18.21
N ALA A 32 -3.48 3.89 -17.32
CA ALA A 32 -4.66 4.69 -17.64
C ALA A 32 -4.31 6.18 -17.50
N ALA A 33 -4.40 6.95 -18.60
CA ALA A 33 -4.18 8.39 -18.59
C ALA A 33 -5.53 9.12 -18.67
N LEU A 34 -5.84 9.97 -17.69
CA LEU A 34 -7.16 10.61 -17.56
C LEU A 34 -7.25 12.03 -18.13
N GLY A 35 -6.16 12.55 -18.70
CA GLY A 35 -6.19 13.82 -19.43
C GLY A 35 -6.66 15.02 -18.60
N CYS A 36 -6.29 15.08 -17.32
CA CYS A 36 -6.73 16.06 -16.35
C CYS A 36 -8.19 15.92 -15.86
N SER A 37 -8.69 14.69 -15.85
CA SER A 37 -9.97 14.34 -15.21
C SER A 37 -9.77 13.81 -13.79
N ASP A 38 -10.83 13.75 -13.00
CA ASP A 38 -10.78 13.28 -11.62
C ASP A 38 -10.95 11.77 -11.50
N VAL A 39 -10.44 11.20 -10.41
CA VAL A 39 -10.74 9.83 -9.96
C VAL A 39 -11.62 9.88 -8.72
N ILE A 40 -12.75 9.19 -8.77
CA ILE A 40 -13.66 9.02 -7.63
C ILE A 40 -13.82 7.53 -7.38
N ASN A 41 -13.11 7.04 -6.36
CA ASN A 41 -13.08 5.62 -6.03
C ASN A 41 -14.03 5.31 -4.87
N GLY A 42 -15.19 4.73 -5.18
CA GLY A 42 -16.09 4.09 -4.22
C GLY A 42 -15.93 2.57 -4.12
N GLY A 43 -15.20 1.94 -5.05
CA GLY A 43 -15.00 0.49 -5.17
C GLY A 43 -13.58 0.05 -4.81
N THR A 44 -13.02 -0.92 -5.54
CA THR A 44 -11.64 -1.38 -5.35
C THR A 44 -10.79 -1.08 -6.58
N ILE A 45 -9.77 -0.24 -6.44
CA ILE A 45 -8.74 -0.03 -7.46
C ILE A 45 -7.46 -0.71 -6.99
N THR A 46 -6.93 -1.62 -7.81
CA THR A 46 -5.63 -2.26 -7.58
C THR A 46 -4.66 -1.86 -8.68
N LEU A 47 -3.60 -1.16 -8.32
CA LEU A 47 -2.47 -0.86 -9.19
C LEU A 47 -1.38 -1.89 -8.87
N ALA A 48 -1.41 -3.01 -9.61
CA ALA A 48 -0.46 -4.10 -9.48
C ALA A 48 0.89 -3.71 -10.13
N PRO A 49 1.95 -4.55 -10.07
CA PRO A 49 3.28 -4.13 -10.48
C PRO A 49 3.31 -3.56 -11.90
N GLY A 50 3.86 -2.35 -12.05
CA GLY A 50 3.90 -1.60 -13.30
C GLY A 50 2.57 -0.95 -13.72
N GLY A 51 1.49 -1.13 -12.95
CA GLY A 51 0.20 -0.49 -13.14
C GLY A 51 0.26 0.99 -12.76
N ALA A 52 -0.29 1.86 -13.61
CA ALA A 52 -0.26 3.30 -13.38
C ALA A 52 -1.57 3.99 -13.76
N VAL A 53 -1.99 4.96 -12.94
CA VAL A 53 -3.03 5.92 -13.30
C VAL A 53 -2.36 7.29 -13.30
N VAL A 54 -2.40 7.99 -14.43
CA VAL A 54 -1.63 9.22 -14.64
C VAL A 54 -2.48 10.32 -15.23
N ALA A 55 -1.95 11.54 -15.27
CA ALA A 55 -2.68 12.73 -15.71
C ALA A 55 -4.03 12.88 -15.00
N VAL A 56 -4.07 12.55 -13.70
CA VAL A 56 -5.24 12.77 -12.86
C VAL A 56 -5.21 14.22 -12.37
N ARG A 57 -6.36 14.89 -12.34
CA ARG A 57 -6.46 16.21 -11.73
C ARG A 57 -6.58 16.07 -10.21
N ASN A 58 -7.71 15.57 -9.73
CA ASN A 58 -7.93 15.24 -8.32
C ASN A 58 -8.23 13.75 -8.16
N ALA A 59 -7.87 13.20 -7.00
CA ALA A 59 -8.21 11.83 -6.66
C ALA A 59 -8.85 11.74 -5.27
N THR A 60 -9.98 11.04 -5.21
CA THR A 60 -10.77 10.86 -4.01
C THR A 60 -11.05 9.37 -3.81
N THR A 61 -10.65 8.83 -2.67
CA THR A 61 -11.07 7.51 -2.22
C THR A 61 -12.16 7.67 -1.16
N LEU A 62 -13.39 7.31 -1.51
CA LEU A 62 -14.55 7.37 -0.62
C LEU A 62 -14.46 6.33 0.49
N THR A 63 -15.28 6.43 1.53
CA THR A 63 -15.24 5.52 2.70
C THR A 63 -15.39 4.03 2.34
N THR A 64 -16.17 3.71 1.31
CA THR A 64 -16.33 2.33 0.80
C THR A 64 -15.20 1.89 -0.13
N GLY A 65 -14.36 2.85 -0.54
CA GLY A 65 -13.30 2.69 -1.51
C GLY A 65 -12.06 2.05 -0.90
N THR A 66 -11.38 1.25 -1.71
CA THR A 66 -10.05 0.72 -1.45
C THR A 66 -9.14 1.07 -2.62
N LEU A 67 -7.97 1.66 -2.33
CA LEU A 67 -6.87 1.81 -3.27
C LEU A 67 -5.67 0.97 -2.80
N ALA A 68 -5.36 -0.08 -3.57
CA ALA A 68 -4.19 -0.92 -3.34
C ALA A 68 -3.09 -0.57 -4.35
N LEU A 69 -1.95 -0.10 -3.87
CA LEU A 69 -0.75 0.25 -4.62
C LEU A 69 0.29 -0.86 -4.46
N ASP A 70 0.14 -1.95 -5.21
CA ASP A 70 1.02 -3.11 -5.17
C ASP A 70 2.14 -2.94 -6.21
N ASP A 71 3.18 -2.18 -5.88
CA ASP A 71 4.21 -1.67 -6.83
C ASP A 71 3.67 -0.78 -7.96
N GLY A 72 2.40 -0.41 -7.90
CA GLY A 72 1.76 0.52 -8.83
C GLY A 72 1.86 1.98 -8.40
N ARG A 73 1.49 2.90 -9.29
CA ARG A 73 1.52 4.34 -9.00
C ARG A 73 0.28 5.11 -9.45
N LEU A 74 -0.09 6.10 -8.64
CA LEU A 74 -1.08 7.11 -8.99
C LEU A 74 -0.39 8.47 -9.10
N GLU A 75 -0.50 9.13 -10.25
CA GLU A 75 0.04 10.47 -10.47
C GLU A 75 -1.11 11.47 -10.65
N LEU A 76 -1.16 12.46 -9.76
CA LEU A 76 -2.15 13.54 -9.81
C LEU A 76 -1.51 14.93 -9.85
N ALA A 77 -2.22 15.91 -10.39
CA ALA A 77 -1.74 17.27 -10.52
C ALA A 77 -2.18 18.16 -9.34
N ALA A 78 -3.34 17.89 -8.74
CA ALA A 78 -3.94 18.69 -7.67
C ALA A 78 -4.24 17.82 -6.45
N ASP A 79 -5.48 17.82 -5.94
CA ASP A 79 -5.75 17.35 -4.59
C ASP A 79 -5.98 15.84 -4.47
N TRP A 80 -5.55 15.32 -3.32
CA TRP A 80 -5.76 13.94 -2.90
C TRP A 80 -6.59 13.92 -1.62
N THR A 81 -7.66 13.14 -1.60
CA THR A 81 -8.44 12.88 -0.39
C THR A 81 -8.70 11.38 -0.22
N SER A 82 -8.57 10.88 1.00
CA SER A 82 -8.77 9.46 1.31
C SER A 82 -9.59 9.31 2.59
N ALA A 83 -10.88 9.04 2.43
CA ALA A 83 -11.77 8.60 3.51
C ALA A 83 -11.84 7.06 3.61
N GLY A 84 -11.54 6.36 2.52
CA GLY A 84 -11.47 4.90 2.46
C GLY A 84 -10.10 4.32 2.81
N GLN A 85 -9.91 3.04 2.46
CA GLN A 85 -8.67 2.33 2.71
C GLN A 85 -7.65 2.58 1.60
N VAL A 86 -6.42 2.88 1.99
CA VAL A 86 -5.29 3.02 1.09
C VAL A 86 -4.15 2.18 1.65
N SER A 87 -3.60 1.30 0.83
CA SER A 87 -2.45 0.46 1.21
C SER A 87 -1.41 0.48 0.10
N ALA A 88 -0.14 0.57 0.47
CA ALA A 88 0.97 0.37 -0.45
C ALA A 88 1.78 -0.86 -0.08
N SER A 89 2.21 -1.59 -1.10
CA SER A 89 3.16 -2.70 -0.98
C SER A 89 4.21 -2.59 -2.09
N GLY A 90 5.39 -3.18 -1.87
CA GLY A 90 6.49 -3.24 -2.86
C GLY A 90 7.20 -1.91 -3.21
N GLY A 91 6.60 -0.77 -2.89
CA GLY A 91 7.07 0.56 -3.33
C GLY A 91 5.98 1.38 -4.01
N GLY A 92 4.73 0.91 -3.98
CA GLY A 92 3.60 1.63 -4.54
C GLY A 92 3.42 3.03 -3.94
N GLN A 93 3.05 3.99 -4.78
CA GLN A 93 3.06 5.40 -4.38
C GLN A 93 1.98 6.25 -5.04
N VAL A 94 1.53 7.27 -4.32
CA VAL A 94 0.80 8.40 -4.88
C VAL A 94 1.76 9.59 -5.01
N LEU A 95 1.84 10.15 -6.22
CA LEU A 95 2.74 11.23 -6.57
C LEU A 95 1.95 12.44 -7.05
N ARG A 96 2.34 13.62 -6.58
CA ARG A 96 1.96 14.86 -7.23
C ARG A 96 2.96 15.17 -8.34
N ALA A 97 2.52 15.14 -9.59
CA ALA A 97 3.37 15.30 -10.75
C ALA A 97 2.67 16.08 -11.88
N PRO A 98 3.40 16.90 -12.65
CA PRO A 98 2.84 17.54 -13.83
C PRO A 98 2.54 16.52 -14.93
N SER A 99 1.49 16.75 -15.70
CA SER A 99 1.16 15.94 -16.89
C SER A 99 0.78 16.84 -18.07
N PRO A 100 0.92 16.37 -19.32
CA PRO A 100 0.45 17.12 -20.48
C PRO A 100 -1.03 17.46 -20.33
N GLY A 101 -1.38 18.75 -20.42
CA GLY A 101 -2.75 19.22 -20.24
C GLY A 101 -3.26 19.25 -18.81
N CYS A 102 -2.44 18.88 -17.80
CA CYS A 102 -2.79 18.96 -16.39
C CYS A 102 -1.70 19.68 -15.57
N PRO A 103 -1.84 20.99 -15.37
CA PRO A 103 -0.84 21.77 -14.64
C PRO A 103 -0.82 21.37 -13.17
N LEU A 104 0.39 21.17 -12.65
CA LEU A 104 0.64 20.87 -11.25
C LEU A 104 0.16 22.03 -10.36
N VAL A 105 -0.61 21.71 -9.33
CA VAL A 105 -1.02 22.63 -8.27
C VAL A 105 -0.23 22.27 -7.01
N GLY A 106 0.63 23.16 -6.52
CA GLY A 106 1.46 22.93 -5.34
C GLY A 106 2.81 22.27 -5.63
N LEU A 107 3.42 21.65 -4.62
CA LEU A 107 4.74 21.04 -4.72
C LEU A 107 4.64 19.62 -5.30
N ALA A 108 5.53 19.30 -6.23
CA ALA A 108 5.69 17.95 -6.76
C ALA A 108 6.30 17.02 -5.69
N GLY A 109 5.96 15.74 -5.77
CA GLY A 109 6.55 14.71 -4.92
C GLY A 109 5.52 13.75 -4.32
N PRO A 110 5.96 12.83 -3.45
CA PRO A 110 5.09 11.87 -2.80
C PRO A 110 4.00 12.56 -1.98
N VAL A 111 2.77 12.08 -2.11
CA VAL A 111 1.67 12.47 -1.24
C VAL A 111 1.75 11.59 0.01
N ALA A 112 1.70 12.18 1.20
CA ALA A 112 1.62 11.39 2.43
C ALA A 112 0.16 10.96 2.67
N TRP A 113 -0.05 9.72 3.10
CA TRP A 113 -1.32 9.26 3.65
C TRP A 113 -1.06 8.44 4.92
N VAL A 114 -2.11 8.31 5.74
CA VAL A 114 -2.07 7.43 6.89
C VAL A 114 -2.51 6.06 6.42
N GLU A 115 -1.58 5.12 6.39
CA GLU A 115 -1.95 3.72 6.20
C GLU A 115 -2.69 3.22 7.44
N PRO A 116 -3.79 2.47 7.28
CA PRO A 116 -4.42 1.77 8.39
C PRO A 116 -3.41 0.85 9.05
N VAL A 117 -3.04 1.14 10.30
CA VAL A 117 -2.16 0.26 11.08
C VAL A 117 -2.88 -1.09 11.24
N PRO A 118 -2.26 -2.21 10.83
CA PRO A 118 -2.87 -3.52 11.05
C PRO A 118 -3.01 -3.73 12.56
N ALA A 119 -4.26 -3.88 13.03
CA ALA A 119 -4.51 -4.22 14.41
C ALA A 119 -3.88 -5.59 14.69
N VAL A 120 -2.82 -5.62 15.49
CA VAL A 120 -2.23 -6.88 15.94
C VAL A 120 -3.27 -7.56 16.81
N ALA A 121 -3.80 -8.68 16.34
CA ALA A 121 -4.79 -9.42 17.08
C ALA A 121 -4.21 -9.85 18.45
N PRO A 122 -4.97 -9.80 19.56
CA PRO A 122 -4.44 -10.09 20.90
C PRO A 122 -3.77 -11.46 21.01
N TRP A 123 -4.23 -12.45 20.23
CA TRP A 123 -3.65 -13.79 20.21
C TRP A 123 -2.24 -13.83 19.61
N ALA A 124 -1.89 -12.92 18.71
CA ALA A 124 -0.55 -12.86 18.12
C ALA A 124 0.50 -12.51 19.18
N LEU A 125 0.15 -11.63 20.13
CA LEU A 125 0.98 -11.31 21.29
C LEU A 125 1.13 -12.53 22.23
N VAL A 126 0.03 -13.25 22.48
CA VAL A 126 0.05 -14.47 23.30
C VAL A 126 0.93 -15.56 22.66
N ALA A 127 0.82 -15.76 21.35
CA ALA A 127 1.63 -16.72 20.62
C ALA A 127 3.12 -16.36 20.65
N LEU A 128 3.46 -15.07 20.55
CA LEU A 128 4.83 -14.58 20.68
C LEU A 128 5.39 -14.82 22.08
N MET A 129 4.61 -14.53 23.12
CA MET A 129 5.01 -14.76 24.51
C MET A 129 5.21 -16.25 24.82
N ALA A 130 4.30 -17.12 24.34
CA ALA A 130 4.41 -18.56 24.52
C ALA A 130 5.66 -19.13 23.84
N SER A 131 5.99 -18.65 22.64
CA SER A 131 7.20 -19.07 21.92
C SER A 131 8.50 -18.59 22.58
N LEU A 132 8.51 -17.39 23.16
CA LEU A 132 9.64 -16.90 23.97
C LEU A 132 9.85 -17.73 25.25
N LEU A 133 8.76 -18.08 25.96
CA LEU A 133 8.80 -18.94 27.15
C LEU A 133 9.31 -20.35 26.83
N ALA A 134 8.82 -20.94 25.74
CA ALA A 134 9.26 -22.26 25.29
C ALA A 134 10.75 -22.25 24.90
N ALA A 135 11.20 -21.22 24.19
CA ALA A 135 12.60 -21.05 23.83
C ALA A 135 13.51 -20.86 25.06
N GLY A 136 13.07 -20.07 26.04
CA GLY A 136 13.76 -19.88 27.32
C GLY A 136 13.88 -21.18 28.11
N ALA A 137 12.79 -21.93 28.26
CA ALA A 137 12.77 -23.22 28.95
C ALA A 137 13.69 -24.25 28.27
N ALA A 138 13.71 -24.30 26.94
CA ALA A 138 14.59 -25.20 26.19
C ALA A 138 16.08 -24.85 26.40
N ARG A 139 16.44 -23.56 26.46
CA ARG A 139 17.81 -23.13 26.73
C ARG A 139 18.27 -23.51 28.14
N LEU A 140 17.42 -23.32 29.15
CA LEU A 140 17.72 -23.68 30.54
C LEU A 140 17.92 -25.19 30.71
N ARG A 141 17.07 -26.02 30.09
CA ARG A 141 17.22 -27.49 30.14
C ARG A 141 18.54 -27.95 29.49
N ARG A 142 18.92 -27.35 28.37
CA ARG A 142 20.21 -27.66 27.70
C ARG A 142 21.40 -27.22 28.56
N ALA A 143 21.31 -26.08 29.24
CA ALA A 143 22.37 -25.63 30.15
C ALA A 143 22.52 -26.57 31.36
N ALA A 144 21.40 -26.99 31.97
CA ALA A 144 21.41 -27.93 33.09
C ALA A 144 21.97 -29.31 32.69
N ALA A 145 21.59 -29.83 31.52
CA ALA A 145 22.11 -31.10 31.02
C ALA A 145 23.63 -31.07 30.77
N ARG A 146 24.17 -29.94 30.31
CA ARG A 146 25.63 -29.74 30.16
C ARG A 146 26.36 -29.69 31.50
N ALA A 147 25.77 -29.07 32.52
CA ALA A 147 26.35 -29.02 33.85
C ALA A 147 26.35 -30.41 34.54
N ALA A 148 25.28 -31.21 34.35
CA ALA A 148 25.17 -32.56 34.91
C ALA A 148 26.05 -33.59 34.19
N GLY A 149 26.31 -33.43 32.89
CA GLY A 149 27.25 -34.29 32.16
C GLY A 149 28.71 -34.13 32.58
N ALA A 150 29.08 -33.00 33.20
CA ALA A 150 30.44 -32.73 33.65
C ALA A 150 30.80 -33.44 34.97
N THR A 151 29.84 -34.00 35.71
CA THR A 151 30.07 -34.62 37.03
C THR A 151 30.20 -36.14 37.00
N HIS A 152 29.99 -36.80 35.85
CA HIS A 152 30.19 -38.24 35.70
C HIS A 152 31.62 -38.54 35.18
N ASN A 153 32.63 -38.35 36.03
CA ASN A 153 33.94 -38.97 35.84
C ASN A 153 34.08 -40.09 36.89
N PRO A 154 33.78 -41.35 36.54
CA PRO A 154 33.91 -42.48 37.46
C PRO A 154 35.39 -42.82 37.64
N SER A 155 36.00 -42.26 38.68
CA SER A 155 37.27 -42.74 39.23
C SER A 155 37.11 -44.19 39.69
N GLN A 156 37.83 -45.09 39.01
CA GLN A 156 37.91 -46.53 39.22
C GLN A 156 38.25 -46.91 40.68
N PRO A 157 37.62 -47.96 41.25
CA PRO A 157 38.17 -48.64 42.43
C PRO A 157 39.27 -49.62 42.01
N ARG A 158 40.41 -49.51 42.70
CA ARG A 158 41.60 -50.36 42.60
C ARG A 158 41.33 -51.67 43.34
N SER A 159 41.52 -52.79 42.65
CA SER A 159 41.52 -54.14 43.19
C SER A 159 42.75 -54.37 44.07
N ASP A 160 42.55 -54.88 45.28
CA ASP A 160 43.45 -55.79 46.02
C ASP A 160 42.60 -56.73 46.87
#